data_AF-X1TUH6-F1
#
_entry.id   AF-X1TUH6-F1
#
_cell.length_a   1.000
_cell.length_b   1.000
_cell.length_c   1.000
_cell.angle_alpha   90.00
_cell.angle_beta   90.00
_cell.angle_gamma   90.00
#
_symmetry.space_group_name_H-M   'P 1'
#
loop_
_entity.id
_entity.type
_entity.pdbx_description
1 polymer ?
#
loop_
_entity_poly.entity_id
_entity_poly.type
_entity_poly.pdbx_seq_one_letter_code
_entity_poly.pdbx_strand_id
1 'polypeptide(L)'
;GEILAVENRTFGDDFDLDLPREIGSTVAIRFRVQNMLSGEILVDRPRFVYQTSYIPPVGETFNQGMTRALDGMAEQIVEAMESSW
;
A
#
# COMPACT_ATOMS: atom_id res chain seq x y z
N GLY A 1 13.90 1.65 1.11
CA GLY A 1 12.83 1.66 2.12
C GLY A 1 12.74 0.28 2.74
N GLU A 2 12.01 0.15 3.83
CA GLU A 2 11.75 -1.11 4.53
C GLU A 2 10.23 -1.27 4.67
N ILE A 3 9.71 -2.45 4.33
CA ILE A 3 8.30 -2.78 4.59
C ILE A 3 8.19 -3.17 6.07
N LEU A 4 7.39 -2.43 6.82
CA LEU A 4 7.18 -2.66 8.25
C LEU A 4 6.04 -3.66 8.47
N ALA A 5 4.97 -3.59 7.68
CA ALA A 5 3.85 -4.51 7.73
C ALA A 5 3.01 -4.46 6.44
N VAL A 6 2.42 -5.61 6.09
CA VAL A 6 1.34 -5.72 5.11
C VAL A 6 0.24 -6.54 5.77
N GLU A 7 -0.97 -6.00 5.78
CA GLU A 7 -2.15 -6.66 6.33
C GLU A 7 -3.31 -6.55 5.33
N ASN A 8 -3.87 -7.70 4.92
CA ASN A 8 -5.12 -7.72 4.16
C ASN A 8 -6.22 -8.31 5.05
N ARG A 9 -7.37 -7.64 5.10
CA ARG A 9 -8.55 -8.09 5.82
C ARG A 9 -9.74 -8.14 4.87
N THR A 10 -10.55 -9.17 5.00
CA THR A 10 -11.86 -9.23 4.37
C THR A 10 -12.87 -8.50 5.25
N PHE A 11 -13.55 -7.49 4.71
CA PHE A 11 -14.53 -6.67 5.44
C PHE A 11 -15.97 -7.18 5.28
N GLY A 12 -16.23 -8.03 4.29
CA GLY A 12 -17.51 -8.72 4.14
C GLY A 12 -17.41 -9.88 3.17
N ASP A 13 -18.23 -10.91 3.42
CA ASP A 13 -18.35 -12.11 2.60
C ASP A 13 -19.71 -12.14 1.89
N ASP A 14 -19.76 -12.72 0.70
CA ASP A 14 -20.99 -13.07 0.02
C ASP A 14 -21.40 -14.47 0.49
N PHE A 15 -22.41 -14.55 1.36
CA PHE A 15 -22.83 -15.82 1.96
C PHE A 15 -23.39 -16.84 0.95
N ASP A 16 -23.79 -16.40 -0.25
CA ASP A 16 -24.27 -17.32 -1.29
C ASP A 16 -23.12 -17.96 -2.08
N LEU A 17 -21.96 -17.29 -2.16
CA LEU A 17 -20.82 -17.71 -2.99
C LEU A 17 -19.53 -17.98 -2.20
N ASP A 18 -19.51 -17.67 -0.90
CA ASP A 18 -18.33 -17.71 -0.02
C ASP A 18 -17.15 -16.89 -0.57
N LEU A 19 -17.46 -15.78 -1.25
CA LEU A 19 -16.47 -14.91 -1.89
C LEU A 19 -16.32 -13.60 -1.10
N PRO A 20 -15.09 -13.06 -0.95
CA PRO A 20 -14.87 -11.74 -0.36
C PRO A 20 -15.60 -10.67 -1.18
N ARG A 21 -16.52 -9.92 -0.56
CA ARG A 21 -17.19 -8.77 -1.17
C ARG A 21 -16.34 -7.52 -1.12
N GLU A 22 -15.53 -7.38 -0.08
CA GLU A 22 -14.63 -6.25 0.08
C GLU A 22 -13.36 -6.71 0.79
N ILE A 23 -12.22 -6.42 0.18
CA ILE A 23 -10.91 -6.58 0.77
C ILE A 23 -10.41 -5.19 1.10
N GLY A 24 -9.85 -4.99 2.28
CA GLY A 24 -8.99 -3.85 2.50
C GLY A 24 -7.59 -4.26 2.91
N SER A 25 -6.66 -3.47 2.39
CA SER A 25 -5.24 -3.69 2.47
C SER A 25 -4.62 -2.50 3.19
N THR A 26 -3.82 -2.79 4.20
CA THR A 26 -3.03 -1.82 4.95
C THR A 26 -1.56 -2.14 4.75
N VAL A 27 -0.81 -1.20 4.21
CA VAL A 27 0.63 -1.32 4.03
C VAL A 27 1.32 -0.24 4.84
N ALA A 28 2.24 -0.65 5.70
CA ALA A 28 3.09 0.25 6.47
C ALA A 28 4.53 0.10 6.00
N ILE A 29 5.17 1.21 5.66
CA ILE A 29 6.58 1.24 5.26
C ILE A 29 7.34 2.33 6.01
N ARG A 30 8.67 2.17 6.02
CA ARG A 30 9.62 3.22 6.33
C ARG A 30 10.37 3.60 5.07
N PHE A 31 10.44 4.88 4.75
CA PHE A 31 11.25 5.34 3.63
C PHE A 31 11.96 6.67 3.93
N ARG A 32 13.11 6.83 3.29
CA ARG A 32 13.86 8.07 3.27
C ARG A 32 14.22 8.42 1.83
N VAL A 33 14.16 9.69 1.50
CA VAL A 33 14.65 10.24 0.23
C VAL A 33 15.93 11.00 0.54
N GLN A 34 16.98 10.70 -0.20
CA GLN A 34 18.30 11.29 -0.01
C GLN A 34 18.81 11.82 -1.35
N ASN A 35 19.38 13.03 -1.33
CA ASN A 35 20.13 13.55 -2.46
C ASN A 35 21.41 12.73 -2.62
N MET A 36 21.57 12.09 -3.79
CA MET A 36 22.69 11.19 -4.07
C MET A 36 24.04 11.90 -4.17
N LEU A 37 24.04 13.21 -4.49
CA LEU A 37 25.26 14.00 -4.66
C LEU A 37 25.73 14.61 -3.35
N SER A 38 24.81 15.22 -2.57
CA SER A 38 25.15 15.90 -1.31
C SER A 38 25.02 15.00 -0.07
N GLY A 39 24.31 13.87 -0.18
CA GLY A 39 23.96 13.03 0.96
C GLY A 39 22.87 13.63 1.86
N GLU A 40 22.31 14.78 1.52
CA GLU A 40 21.25 15.45 2.28
C GLU A 40 19.95 14.62 2.29
N ILE A 41 19.35 14.45 3.46
CA ILE A 41 18.05 13.79 3.60
C ILE A 41 16.97 14.82 3.26
N LEU A 42 16.24 14.59 2.18
CA LEU A 42 15.14 15.46 1.74
C LEU A 42 13.83 15.11 2.43
N VAL A 43 13.60 13.82 2.65
CA VAL A 43 12.39 13.29 3.32
C VAL A 43 12.78 12.13 4.21
N ASP A 44 12.28 12.11 5.44
CA ASP A 44 12.32 10.94 6.32
C ASP A 44 10.91 10.64 6.84
N ARG A 45 10.39 9.46 6.48
CA ARG A 45 9.11 8.94 6.94
C ARG A 45 9.39 7.63 7.68
N PRO A 46 9.56 7.68 9.02
CA PRO A 46 9.81 6.48 9.82
C PRO A 46 8.62 5.52 9.83
N ARG A 47 7.41 6.04 9.57
CA ARG A 47 6.18 5.27 9.39
C ARG A 47 5.25 5.99 8.41
N PHE A 48 5.08 5.41 7.23
CA PHE A 48 4.07 5.80 6.25
C PHE A 48 3.06 4.66 6.14
N VAL A 49 1.77 4.99 6.28
CA VAL A 49 0.69 4.00 6.24
C VAL A 49 -0.21 4.32 5.07
N TYR A 50 -0.37 3.35 4.18
CA TYR A 50 -1.33 3.38 3.09
C TYR A 50 -2.44 2.37 3.41
N GLN A 51 -3.69 2.82 3.30
CA GLN A 51 -4.86 1.98 3.50
C GLN A 51 -5.80 2.15 2.31
N THR A 52 -6.26 1.03 1.76
CA THR A 52 -7.21 1.01 0.65
C THR A 52 -8.22 -0.12 0.84
N SER A 53 -9.38 0.00 0.22
CA SER A 53 -10.33 -1.11 0.07
C SER A 53 -10.87 -1.17 -1.34
N TYR A 54 -11.21 -2.38 -1.78
CA TYR A 54 -11.73 -2.63 -3.10
C TYR A 54 -12.55 -3.93 -3.13
N ILE A 55 -13.39 -4.05 -4.16
CA ILE A 55 -14.12 -5.28 -4.47
C ILE A 55 -13.22 -6.14 -5.36
N PRO A 56 -12.79 -7.32 -4.92
CA PRO A 56 -11.92 -8.16 -5.74
C PRO A 56 -12.67 -8.75 -6.93
N PRO A 57 -12.03 -8.88 -8.10
CA PRO A 57 -12.56 -9.68 -9.20
C PRO A 57 -12.60 -11.16 -8.82
N VAL A 58 -13.52 -11.91 -9.43
CA VAL A 58 -13.69 -13.34 -9.16
C VAL A 58 -12.39 -14.10 -9.43
N GLY A 59 -11.97 -14.92 -8.48
CA GLY A 59 -10.76 -15.73 -8.58
C GLY A 59 -9.46 -14.99 -8.28
N GLU A 60 -9.52 -13.74 -7.82
CA GLU A 60 -8.33 -13.03 -7.36
C GLU A 60 -7.68 -13.73 -6.17
N THR A 61 -6.36 -13.90 -6.25
CA THR A 61 -5.54 -14.47 -5.18
C THR A 61 -5.00 -13.39 -4.26
N PHE A 62 -4.62 -13.78 -3.04
CA PHE A 62 -3.97 -12.88 -2.07
C PHE A 62 -2.78 -12.11 -2.67
N ASN A 63 -1.92 -12.78 -3.44
CA ASN A 63 -0.73 -12.15 -4.03
C ASN A 63 -1.09 -11.06 -5.05
N GLN A 64 -2.13 -11.26 -5.83
CA GLN A 64 -2.61 -10.24 -6.78
C GLN A 64 -3.17 -9.02 -6.04
N GLY A 65 -3.94 -9.24 -4.98
CA GLY A 65 -4.43 -8.16 -4.11
C GLY A 65 -3.30 -7.40 -3.40
N MET A 66 -2.26 -8.12 -2.96
CA MET A 66 -1.06 -7.51 -2.38
C MET A 66 -0.30 -6.65 -3.39
N THR A 67 -0.07 -7.13 -4.61
CA THR A 67 0.58 -6.32 -5.66
C THR A 67 -0.20 -5.03 -5.93
N ARG A 68 -1.52 -5.10 -6.04
CA ARG A 68 -2.35 -3.89 -6.21
C ARG A 68 -2.19 -2.90 -5.05
N ALA A 69 -2.17 -3.40 -3.81
CA ALA A 69 -2.00 -2.55 -2.64
C ALA A 69 -0.61 -1.88 -2.62
N LEU A 70 0.43 -2.59 -3.06
CA LEU A 70 1.78 -2.05 -3.19
C LEU A 70 1.87 -1.01 -4.33
N ASP A 71 1.22 -1.24 -5.46
CA ASP A 71 1.18 -0.30 -6.59
C ASP A 71 0.51 1.02 -6.17
N GLY A 72 -0.66 0.96 -5.53
CA GLY A 72 -1.35 2.16 -5.04
C GLY A 72 -0.55 2.89 -3.94
N MET A 73 0.16 2.15 -3.09
CA MET A 73 1.08 2.76 -2.13
C MET A 73 2.23 3.48 -2.84
N ALA A 74 2.81 2.87 -3.88
CA ALA A 74 3.91 3.47 -4.63
C ALA A 74 3.47 4.79 -5.30
N GLU A 75 2.28 4.82 -5.91
CA GLU A 75 1.68 6.04 -6.46
C GLU A 75 1.55 7.14 -5.40
N GLN A 76 1.03 6.81 -4.21
CA GLN A 76 0.90 7.76 -3.11
C GLN A 76 2.24 8.29 -2.58
N ILE A 77 3.31 7.46 -2.59
CA ILE A 77 4.65 7.93 -2.23
C ILE A 77 5.15 8.94 -3.27
N VAL A 78 4.95 8.67 -4.56
CA VAL A 78 5.34 9.58 -5.64
C VAL A 78 4.57 10.89 -5.55
N GLU A 79 3.25 10.84 -5.35
CA GLU A 79 2.42 12.04 -5.14
C GLU A 79 2.86 12.85 -3.91
N ALA A 80 3.19 12.17 -2.80
CA ALA A 80 3.73 12.82 -1.61
C ALA A 80 5.11 13.48 -1.86
N MET A 81 5.90 12.95 -2.80
CA MET A 81 7.16 13.57 -3.21
C MET A 81 6.92 14.79 -4.10
N GLU A 82 6.02 14.69 -5.09
CA GLU A 82 5.71 15.79 -6.01
C GLU A 82 5.05 16.98 -5.30
N SER A 83 4.12 16.74 -4.37
CA SER A 83 3.42 17.80 -3.62
C SER A 83 4.32 18.59 -2.66
N SER A 84 5.51 18.09 -2.35
CA SER A 84 6.47 18.76 -1.46
C SER A 84 7.39 19.76 -2.17
N TRP A 85 7.27 19.89 -3.50
CA TRP A 85 8.06 20.78 -4.35
C TRP A 85 7.28 22.03 -4.77
#